data_AF-A0A0B7NMV7-F1
#
_entry.id   AF-A0A0B7NMV7-F1
#
_cell.length_a   1.000
_cell.length_b   1.000
_cell.length_c   1.000
_cell.angle_alpha   90.00
_cell.angle_beta   90.00
_cell.angle_gamma   90.00
#
_symmetry.space_group_name_H-M   'P 1'
#
loop_
_entity.id
_entity.type
_entity.pdbx_description
1 polymer ?
#
loop_
_entity_poly.entity_id
_entity_poly.type
_entity_poly.pdbx_seq_one_letter_code
_entity_poly.pdbx_strand_id
1 'polypeptide(L)'
;MTVQNIHAETTIKALSNLKQLASSLDGWNYTQEKDGVKLYSKTVDGSSIAIVRGETDIAGHEYTAQQVLSVATLPGCRKICKLI
;
A
#
# COMPACT_ATOMS: atom_id res chain seq x y z
N MET A 1 -11.63 -31.69 -14.78
CA MET A 1 -10.90 -31.28 -13.55
C MET A 1 -10.34 -29.90 -13.79
N THR A 2 -10.89 -28.87 -13.17
CA THR A 2 -10.32 -27.52 -13.21
C THR A 2 -9.09 -27.51 -12.31
N VAL A 3 -7.92 -27.21 -12.89
CA VAL A 3 -6.68 -27.09 -12.14
C VAL A 3 -6.83 -25.89 -11.19
N GLN A 4 -6.94 -26.14 -9.88
CA GLN A 4 -6.92 -25.07 -8.88
C GLN A 4 -5.51 -24.50 -8.79
N ASN A 5 -5.34 -23.25 -9.22
CA ASN A 5 -4.08 -22.53 -9.10
C ASN A 5 -3.94 -21.99 -7.67
N ILE A 6 -3.16 -22.69 -6.85
CA ILE A 6 -2.97 -22.40 -5.42
C ILE A 6 -2.39 -20.99 -5.22
N HIS A 7 -1.51 -20.54 -6.12
CA HIS A 7 -0.92 -19.19 -6.08
C HIS A 7 -1.94 -18.09 -6.39
N ALA A 8 -2.90 -18.36 -7.28
CA ALA A 8 -3.99 -17.44 -7.58
C ALA A 8 -4.89 -17.24 -6.35
N GLU A 9 -5.19 -18.31 -5.61
CA GLU A 9 -6.00 -18.23 -4.39
C GLU A 9 -5.30 -17.40 -3.30
N THR A 10 -4.00 -17.59 -3.09
CA THR A 10 -3.22 -16.77 -2.14
C THR A 10 -3.22 -15.30 -2.55
N THR A 11 -3.09 -15.01 -3.85
CA THR A 11 -3.09 -13.64 -4.37
C THR A 11 -4.43 -12.95 -4.13
N ILE A 12 -5.54 -13.65 -4.35
CA ILE A 12 -6.90 -13.14 -4.11
C ILE A 12 -7.09 -12.84 -2.61
N LYS A 13 -6.66 -13.75 -1.72
CA LYS A 13 -6.74 -13.55 -0.26
C LYS A 13 -5.91 -12.34 0.18
N ALA A 14 -4.67 -12.22 -0.32
CA ALA A 14 -3.81 -11.08 -0.01
C ALA A 14 -4.42 -9.74 -0.46
N LEU A 15 -5.00 -9.70 -1.67
CA LEU A 15 -5.69 -8.51 -2.17
C LEU A 15 -6.93 -8.17 -1.33
N SER A 16 -7.70 -9.17 -0.92
CA SER A 16 -8.85 -8.99 -0.02
C SER A 16 -8.43 -8.35 1.30
N ASN A 17 -7.37 -8.87 1.93
CA ASN A 17 -6.84 -8.33 3.17
C ASN A 17 -6.35 -6.90 3.00
N LEU A 18 -5.65 -6.59 1.90
CA LEU A 18 -5.19 -5.23 1.60
C LEU A 18 -6.36 -4.25 1.48
N LYS A 19 -7.44 -4.65 0.78
CA LYS A 19 -8.65 -3.81 0.64
C LYS A 19 -9.31 -3.54 1.99
N GLN A 20 -9.40 -4.53 2.87
CA GLN A 20 -9.95 -4.36 4.21
C GLN A 20 -9.09 -3.42 5.07
N LEU A 21 -7.76 -3.53 4.98
CA LEU A 21 -6.84 -2.65 5.70
C LEU A 21 -6.90 -1.20 5.18
N ALA A 22 -7.18 -1.02 3.90
CA ALA A 22 -7.26 0.29 3.25
C ALA A 22 -8.66 0.95 3.36
N SER A 23 -9.72 0.20 3.66
CA SER A 23 -11.10 0.70 3.54
C SER A 23 -11.50 1.72 4.61
N SER A 24 -10.94 1.65 5.82
CA SER A 24 -11.21 2.63 6.88
C SER A 24 -9.96 2.97 7.70
N LEU A 25 -10.04 4.09 8.41
CA LEU A 25 -9.02 4.56 9.35
C LEU A 25 -9.33 4.12 10.80
N ASP A 26 -10.33 3.26 11.01
CA ASP A 26 -10.72 2.82 12.35
C ASP A 26 -9.65 1.92 12.98
N GLY A 27 -9.23 2.30 14.18
CA GLY A 27 -8.16 1.61 14.91
C GLY A 27 -6.76 1.86 14.34
N TRP A 28 -6.60 2.87 13.49
CA TRP A 28 -5.29 3.38 13.06
C TRP A 28 -4.91 4.60 13.89
N ASN A 29 -3.67 4.63 14.38
CA ASN A 29 -3.11 5.74 15.13
C ASN A 29 -2.30 6.63 14.18
N TYR A 30 -2.68 7.90 14.07
CA TYR A 30 -1.87 8.88 13.38
C TYR A 30 -0.50 9.01 14.06
N THR A 31 0.56 8.92 13.26
CA THR A 31 1.95 8.90 13.76
C THR A 31 2.69 10.17 13.39
N GLN A 32 2.69 10.54 12.11
CA GLN A 32 3.43 11.70 11.61
C GLN A 32 2.87 12.14 10.26
N GLU A 33 3.10 13.40 9.89
CA GLU A 33 2.95 13.92 8.53
C GLU A 33 4.24 14.60 8.11
N LYS A 34 4.69 14.34 6.89
CA LYS A 34 5.86 14.98 6.30
C LYS A 34 5.67 15.08 4.78
N ASP A 35 5.97 16.23 4.21
CA ASP A 35 5.90 16.48 2.76
C ASP A 35 4.54 16.09 2.15
N GLY A 36 3.44 16.30 2.88
CA GLY A 36 2.07 15.96 2.45
C GLY A 36 1.69 14.49 2.60
N VAL A 37 2.61 13.64 3.08
CA VAL A 37 2.36 12.21 3.34
C VAL A 37 1.99 12.02 4.81
N LYS A 38 0.79 11.49 5.08
CA LYS A 38 0.30 11.12 6.41
C LYS A 38 0.61 9.67 6.71
N LEU A 39 1.24 9.41 7.84
CA LEU A 39 1.55 8.08 8.33
C LEU A 39 0.63 7.70 9.49
N TYR A 40 0.08 6.49 9.38
CA TYR A 40 -0.72 5.85 10.40
C TYR A 40 -0.12 4.50 10.77
N SER A 41 -0.24 4.10 12.02
CA SER A 41 0.23 2.82 12.52
C SER A 41 -0.87 2.08 13.27
N LYS A 42 -0.89 0.76 13.14
CA LYS A 42 -1.83 -0.12 13.83
C LYS A 42 -1.07 -1.30 14.43
N THR A 43 -1.13 -1.43 15.75
CA THR A 43 -0.62 -2.60 16.46
C THR A 43 -1.63 -3.74 16.30
N VAL A 44 -1.13 -4.95 16.03
CA VAL A 44 -1.96 -6.15 15.91
C VAL A 44 -1.60 -7.06 17.07
N ASP A 45 -2.62 -7.51 17.80
CA ASP A 45 -2.44 -8.38 18.96
C ASP A 45 -1.67 -9.65 18.58
N GLY A 46 -0.61 -9.94 19.33
CA GLY A 46 0.29 -11.07 19.09
C GLY A 46 1.45 -10.80 18.12
N SER A 47 1.55 -9.59 17.54
CA SER A 47 2.69 -9.18 16.73
C SER A 47 3.46 -8.04 17.40
N SER A 48 4.79 -8.19 17.51
CA SER A 48 5.69 -7.11 17.94
C SER A 48 5.90 -6.04 16.86
N ILE A 49 5.46 -6.31 15.63
CA ILE A 49 5.61 -5.43 14.47
C ILE A 49 4.26 -4.77 14.18
N ALA A 50 4.23 -3.44 14.24
CA ALA A 50 3.06 -2.65 13.85
C ALA A 50 2.92 -2.57 12.33
N ILE A 51 1.68 -2.57 11.85
CA ILE A 51 1.38 -2.29 10.45
C ILE A 51 1.42 -0.78 10.25
N VAL A 52 2.09 -0.33 9.18
CA VAL A 52 2.21 1.09 8.82
C VAL A 52 1.47 1.34 7.50
N ARG A 53 0.70 2.42 7.46
CA ARG A 53 -0.04 2.92 6.29
C ARG A 53 0.38 4.35 6.02
N GLY A 54 0.86 4.62 4.80
CA GLY A 54 1.11 5.97 4.31
C GLY A 54 0.01 6.39 3.34
N GLU A 55 -0.50 7.60 3.49
CA GLU A 55 -1.48 8.21 2.59
C GLU A 55 -0.95 9.53 2.06
N THR A 56 -1.14 9.78 0.77
CA THR A 56 -0.81 11.05 0.14
C THR A 56 -1.75 11.27 -1.04
N ASP A 57 -2.06 12.53 -1.29
CA ASP A 57 -2.78 12.94 -2.49
C ASP A 57 -1.77 13.39 -3.54
N ILE A 58 -1.80 12.76 -4.71
CA ILE A 58 -0.99 13.18 -5.86
C ILE A 58 -1.82 14.20 -6.65
N ALA A 59 -1.58 15.48 -6.39
CA ALA A 59 -2.28 16.58 -7.05
C ALA A 59 -1.79 16.80 -8.50
N GLY A 60 -2.63 17.43 -9.33
CA GLY A 60 -2.23 17.97 -10.63
C GLY A 60 -2.58 17.14 -11.86
N HIS A 61 -3.15 15.94 -11.72
CA HIS A 61 -3.48 15.01 -12.84
C HIS A 61 -2.31 14.73 -13.81
N GLU A 62 -1.08 15.11 -13.47
CA GLU A 62 0.11 14.93 -14.31
C GLU A 62 0.47 13.44 -14.47
N TYR A 63 0.07 12.64 -13.48
CA TYR A 63 0.38 11.22 -13.43
C TYR A 63 -0.89 10.38 -13.24
N THR A 64 -1.02 9.39 -14.10
CA THR A 64 -2.04 8.34 -13.98
C THR A 64 -1.64 7.30 -12.94
N ALA A 65 -2.64 6.62 -12.34
CA ALA A 65 -2.39 5.53 -11.39
C ALA A 65 -1.47 4.43 -11.97
N GLN A 66 -1.56 4.17 -13.27
CA GLN A 66 -0.71 3.19 -13.97
C GLN A 66 0.76 3.64 -14.02
N GLN A 67 1.03 4.92 -14.24
CA GLN A 67 2.39 5.47 -14.24
C GLN A 67 3.01 5.40 -12.84
N VAL A 68 2.24 5.73 -11.80
CA VAL A 68 2.67 5.60 -10.40
C VAL A 68 2.98 4.14 -10.06
N LEU A 69 2.11 3.20 -10.44
CA LEU A 69 2.34 1.77 -10.25
C LEU A 69 3.59 1.28 -10.99
N SER A 70 3.85 1.80 -12.19
CA SER A 70 5.02 1.43 -12.99
C SER A 70 6.31 1.82 -12.27
N VAL A 71 6.37 3.02 -11.69
CA VAL A 71 7.51 3.45 -10.87
C VAL A 71 7.67 2.54 -9.64
N ALA A 72 6.57 2.24 -8.94
CA ALA A 72 6.59 1.42 -7.74
C ALA A 72 6.95 -0.06 -7.99
N THR A 73 6.78 -0.57 -9.20
CA THR A 73 7.03 -1.98 -9.53
C THR A 73 8.37 -2.19 -10.25
N LEU A 74 8.74 -1.31 -11.18
CA LEU A 74 9.95 -1.43 -11.98
C LEU A 74 11.20 -0.99 -11.20
N PRO A 75 12.18 -1.88 -10.93
CA PRO A 75 13.34 -1.54 -10.12
C PRO A 75 14.21 -0.41 -10.68
N GLY A 76 14.30 -0.31 -12.02
CA GLY A 76 15.07 0.75 -12.69
C GLY A 76 14.51 2.14 -12.46
N CYS A 77 13.18 2.26 -12.39
CA CYS A 77 12.50 3.53 -12.13
C CYS A 77 12.64 3.96 -10.65
N ARG A 78 12.63 3.01 -9.70
CA ARG A 78 12.73 3.33 -8.26
C ARG A 78 14.04 4.02 -7.87
N LYS A 79 15.16 3.70 -8.52
CA LYS A 79 16.46 4.33 -8.21
C LYS A 79 16.58 5.77 -8.72
N ILE A 80 15.78 6.14 -9.71
CA ILE A 80 15.87 7.42 -10.43
C ILE A 80 14.76 8.36 -9.99
N CYS A 81 13.60 7.83 -9.59
CA CYS A 81 12.45 8.62 -9.19
C CYS A 81 12.70 9.28 -7.83
N LYS A 82 12.85 10.61 -7.84
CA LYS A 82 13.02 11.46 -6.67
C LYS A 82 11.68 11.86 -6.01
N LEU A 83 10.63 11.08 -6.30
CA LEU A 83 9.23 11.39 -5.96
C LEU A 83 8.83 10.91 -4.54
N ILE A 84 9.80 10.39 -3.78
CA ILE A 84 9.74 10.01 -2.37
C ILE A 84 11.10 10.38 -1.77
#